data_AF-A0A067SHU1-F1
#
_entry.id   AF-A0A067SHU1-F1
#
_cell.length_a   1.000
_cell.length_b   1.000
_cell.length_c   1.000
_cell.angle_alpha   90.00
_cell.angle_beta   90.00
_cell.angle_gamma   90.00
#
_symmetry.space_group_name_H-M   'P 1'
#
loop_
_entity.id
_entity.type
_entity.pdbx_description
1 polymer ?
#
loop_
_entity_poly.entity_id
_entity_poly.type
_entity_poly.pdbx_seq_one_letter_code
_entity_poly.pdbx_strand_id
1 'polypeptide(L)'
;MILTCYYCNKSLPKDQLKRCARCLLVTYCSKECQAKSWKASHKFNCNIHPFNASPSKPGEVASKAERPAKHSPEWVERELDRSLSRWLELWRSSFCTWTRIALDLANHPVDRVMTHCMRLVVEPRESEHDHAKDYQIVNAAVVTIASIEAKFPELDVHIDPTDFTRFRFVVVLQIEGEVRRVRLVQWNDLNAEKWRTMSKDSSASSAADWMHTLIFAVDNMSPRELDAMVGRKKIT
;
A
#
# COMPACT_ATOMS: atom_id res chain seq x y z
N MET A 1 2.20 -14.78 11.18
CA MET A 1 2.39 -13.49 10.47
C MET A 1 2.43 -12.36 11.48
N ILE A 2 3.42 -11.46 11.39
CA ILE A 2 3.49 -10.22 12.19
C ILE A 2 2.97 -9.09 11.30
N LEU A 3 2.14 -8.22 11.85
CA LEU A 3 1.59 -7.06 11.18
C LEU A 3 1.79 -5.81 12.03
N THR A 4 1.64 -4.63 11.43
CA THR A 4 1.89 -3.35 12.09
C THR A 4 0.60 -2.56 12.27
N CYS A 5 0.36 -2.07 13.49
CA CYS A 5 -0.75 -1.17 13.77
C CYS A 5 -0.63 0.13 12.96
N TYR A 6 -1.67 0.47 12.20
CA TYR A 6 -1.69 1.64 11.30
C TYR A 6 -1.56 2.99 12.02
N TYR A 7 -1.94 3.06 13.31
CA TYR A 7 -1.84 4.30 14.07
C TYR A 7 -0.52 4.45 14.83
N CYS A 8 -0.18 3.47 15.67
CA CYS A 8 0.97 3.58 16.58
C CYS A 8 2.23 2.86 16.09
N ASN A 9 2.19 2.24 14.90
CA ASN A 9 3.29 1.51 14.28
C ASN A 9 3.86 0.33 15.11
N LYS A 10 3.14 -0.16 16.12
CA LYS A 10 3.52 -1.35 16.88
C LYS A 10 3.35 -2.62 16.04
N SER A 11 4.41 -3.42 15.93
CA SER A 11 4.38 -4.72 15.27
C SER A 11 3.93 -5.81 16.25
N LEU A 12 2.87 -6.55 15.89
CA LEU A 12 2.24 -7.57 16.72
C LEU A 12 1.84 -8.80 15.88
N PRO A 13 1.67 -9.98 16.50
CA PRO A 13 1.00 -11.12 15.87
C PRO A 13 -0.37 -10.75 15.28
N LYS A 14 -0.71 -11.30 14.11
CA LYS A 14 -1.95 -11.01 13.38
C LYS A 14 -3.20 -11.15 14.24
N ASP A 15 -3.26 -12.17 15.07
CA ASP A 15 -4.35 -12.50 16.01
C ASP A 15 -4.55 -11.44 17.10
N GLN A 16 -3.54 -10.61 17.36
CA GLN A 16 -3.62 -9.49 18.31
C GLN A 16 -4.04 -8.17 17.64
N LEU A 17 -4.25 -8.16 16.32
CA LEU A 17 -4.60 -6.98 15.54
C LEU A 17 -6.01 -7.08 14.98
N LYS A 18 -6.72 -5.96 15.00
CA LYS A 18 -8.09 -5.83 14.50
C LYS A 18 -8.07 -5.09 13.18
N ARG A 19 -8.75 -5.64 12.18
CA ARG A 19 -8.84 -5.03 10.85
C ARG A 19 -10.02 -4.04 10.79
N CYS A 20 -9.85 -2.95 10.07
CA CYS A 20 -10.97 -2.06 9.75
C CYS A 20 -12.03 -2.84 8.96
N ALA A 21 -13.24 -2.98 9.49
CA ALA A 21 -14.30 -3.76 8.86
C ALA A 21 -14.80 -3.16 7.53
N ARG A 22 -14.62 -1.85 7.32
CA ARG A 22 -15.04 -1.15 6.10
C ARG A 22 -14.07 -1.38 4.95
N CYS A 23 -12.81 -0.95 5.12
CA CYS A 23 -11.82 -0.99 4.05
C CYS A 23 -10.98 -2.27 4.02
N LEU A 24 -10.90 -3.05 5.09
CA LEU A 24 -10.04 -4.23 5.20
C LEU A 24 -8.52 -4.01 4.96
N LEU A 25 -8.06 -2.78 4.67
CA LEU A 25 -6.66 -2.48 4.29
C LEU A 25 -5.75 -2.17 5.48
N VAL A 26 -6.30 -1.78 6.63
CA VAL A 26 -5.53 -1.33 7.80
C VAL A 26 -5.88 -2.13 9.04
N THR A 27 -4.90 -2.33 9.91
CA THR A 27 -5.03 -3.06 11.17
C THR A 27 -4.66 -2.18 12.37
N TYR A 28 -5.25 -2.48 13.53
CA TYR A 28 -5.11 -1.70 14.75
C TYR A 28 -4.93 -2.63 15.95
N CYS A 29 -4.04 -2.29 16.88
CA CYS A 29 -3.87 -3.06 18.12
C CYS A 29 -5.04 -2.87 19.09
N SER A 30 -5.80 -1.78 18.96
CA SER A 30 -6.93 -1.47 19.83
C SER A 30 -7.99 -0.62 19.13
N LYS A 31 -9.21 -0.61 19.69
CA LYS A 31 -10.29 0.30 19.27
C LYS A 31 -9.88 1.77 19.44
N GLU A 32 -9.05 2.06 20.44
CA GLU A 32 -8.52 3.40 20.70
C GLU A 32 -7.62 3.86 19.55
N CYS A 33 -6.68 3.03 19.10
CA CYS A 33 -5.84 3.32 17.94
C CYS A 33 -6.68 3.52 16.67
N GLN A 34 -7.73 2.72 16.47
CA GLN A 34 -8.66 2.90 15.35
C GLN A 34 -9.39 4.25 15.44
N ALA A 35 -9.89 4.64 16.60
CA ALA A 35 -10.60 5.91 16.79
C ALA A 35 -9.69 7.13 16.60
N LYS A 36 -8.46 7.08 17.13
CA LYS A 36 -7.46 8.13 16.93
C LYS A 36 -7.07 8.27 15.46
N SER A 37 -6.81 7.14 14.79
CA SER A 37 -6.56 7.07 13.35
C SER A 37 -7.72 7.65 12.53
N TRP A 38 -8.96 7.31 12.88
CA TRP A 38 -10.16 7.80 12.21
C TRP A 38 -10.25 9.33 12.23
N LYS A 39 -10.05 9.93 13.40
CA LYS A 39 -10.08 11.39 13.57
C LYS A 39 -8.92 12.08 12.85
N ALA A 40 -7.72 11.48 12.91
CA ALA A 40 -6.52 12.07 12.35
C ALA A 40 -6.51 12.06 10.82
N SER A 41 -6.82 10.92 10.19
CA SER A 41 -6.67 10.81 8.72
C SER A 41 -7.47 9.69 8.06
N HIS A 42 -7.73 8.58 8.76
CA HIS A 42 -8.28 7.38 8.09
C HIS A 42 -9.66 7.62 7.49
N LYS A 43 -10.49 8.49 8.08
CA LYS A 43 -11.85 8.78 7.58
C LYS A 43 -11.89 9.29 6.14
N PHE A 44 -10.88 10.05 5.72
CA PHE A 44 -10.80 10.63 4.37
C PHE A 44 -10.45 9.60 3.31
N ASN A 45 -9.97 8.43 3.76
CA ASN A 45 -9.32 7.45 2.92
C ASN A 45 -9.93 6.04 3.10
N CYS A 46 -11.01 5.95 3.87
CA CYS A 46 -11.66 4.69 4.21
C CYS A 46 -12.79 4.38 3.23
N ASN A 47 -12.43 3.76 2.11
CA ASN A 47 -13.39 3.26 1.14
C ASN A 47 -13.87 1.86 1.51
N ILE A 48 -15.09 1.51 1.11
CA ILE A 48 -15.57 0.13 1.27
C ILE A 48 -14.70 -0.76 0.41
N HIS A 49 -14.12 -1.79 1.03
CA HIS A 49 -13.32 -2.74 0.29
C HIS A 49 -14.18 -3.39 -0.80
N PRO A 50 -13.70 -3.58 -2.04
CA PRO A 50 -14.50 -4.20 -3.11
C PRO A 50 -15.15 -5.53 -2.70
N PHE A 51 -14.42 -6.38 -1.95
CA PHE A 51 -14.95 -7.62 -1.34
C PHE A 51 -16.21 -7.42 -0.48
N ASN A 52 -16.31 -6.28 0.20
CA ASN A 52 -17.42 -5.91 1.07
C ASN A 52 -18.46 -5.02 0.38
N ALA A 53 -18.24 -4.53 -0.84
CA ALA A 53 -19.15 -3.60 -1.48
C ALA A 53 -20.45 -4.31 -1.89
N SER A 54 -21.59 -3.68 -1.59
CA SER A 54 -22.88 -4.15 -2.10
C SER A 54 -22.95 -3.89 -3.61
N PRO A 55 -23.29 -4.91 -4.41
CA PRO A 55 -23.53 -4.72 -5.84
C PRO A 55 -24.86 -3.98 -6.11
N SER A 56 -25.80 -4.02 -5.16
CA SER A 56 -27.13 -3.42 -5.31
C SER A 56 -27.22 -2.00 -4.75
N LYS A 57 -26.34 -1.64 -3.80
CA LYS A 57 -26.36 -0.36 -3.10
C LYS A 57 -24.96 0.27 -3.04
N PRO A 58 -24.66 1.22 -3.94
CA PRO A 58 -23.40 1.95 -3.92
C PRO A 58 -23.13 2.59 -2.55
N GLY A 59 -21.93 2.40 -2.02
CA GLY A 59 -21.53 2.97 -0.73
C GLY A 59 -22.02 2.22 0.51
N GLU A 60 -22.66 1.05 0.34
CA GLU A 60 -23.03 0.16 1.45
C GLU A 60 -22.23 -1.15 1.46
N VAL A 61 -22.15 -1.77 2.64
CA VAL A 61 -21.53 -3.09 2.82
C VAL A 61 -22.52 -4.18 2.44
N ALA A 62 -22.11 -5.11 1.58
CA ALA A 62 -22.88 -6.28 1.17
C ALA A 62 -23.36 -7.08 2.38
N SER A 63 -24.65 -7.38 2.39
CA SER A 63 -25.25 -8.35 3.29
C SER A 63 -24.77 -9.77 3.00
N LYS A 64 -25.01 -10.70 3.93
CA LYS A 64 -24.72 -12.13 3.69
C LYS A 64 -25.51 -12.71 2.51
N ALA A 65 -26.71 -12.19 2.25
CA ALA A 65 -27.56 -12.64 1.15
C ALA A 65 -27.00 -12.22 -0.24
N GLU A 66 -26.24 -11.12 -0.29
CA GLU A 66 -25.60 -10.61 -1.51
C GLU A 66 -24.21 -11.24 -1.76
N ARG A 67 -23.92 -12.39 -1.13
CA ARG A 67 -22.69 -13.12 -1.41
C ARG A 67 -22.86 -13.91 -2.71
N PRO A 68 -21.94 -13.77 -3.67
CA PRO A 68 -22.03 -14.49 -4.92
C PRO A 68 -21.85 -15.99 -4.67
N ALA A 69 -22.49 -16.79 -5.53
CA ALA A 69 -22.34 -18.24 -5.52
C ALA A 69 -20.86 -18.60 -5.73
N LYS A 70 -20.38 -19.65 -5.06
CA LYS A 70 -18.99 -20.10 -5.19
C LYS A 70 -18.69 -20.40 -6.67
N HIS A 71 -17.53 -19.96 -7.15
CA HIS A 71 -17.07 -20.12 -8.53
C HIS A 71 -17.84 -19.32 -9.61
N SER A 72 -18.81 -18.47 -9.24
CA SER A 72 -19.36 -17.48 -10.18
C SER A 72 -18.30 -16.44 -10.59
N PRO A 73 -18.45 -15.75 -11.73
CA PRO A 73 -17.55 -14.67 -12.13
C PRO A 73 -17.35 -13.60 -11.05
N GLU A 74 -18.43 -13.22 -10.36
CA GLU A 74 -18.40 -12.24 -9.26
C GLU A 74 -17.64 -12.77 -8.05
N TRP A 75 -17.72 -14.08 -7.79
CA TRP A 75 -16.94 -14.73 -6.75
C TRP A 75 -15.44 -14.72 -7.08
N VAL A 76 -15.08 -14.98 -8.35
CA VAL A 76 -13.69 -14.93 -8.82
C VAL A 76 -13.13 -13.51 -8.66
N GLU A 77 -13.88 -12.49 -9.05
CA GLU A 77 -13.49 -11.08 -8.86
C GLU A 77 -13.28 -10.73 -7.37
N ARG A 78 -14.15 -11.23 -6.48
CA ARG A 78 -13.97 -11.05 -5.04
C ARG A 78 -12.76 -11.80 -4.49
N GLU A 79 -12.45 -12.97 -5.03
CA GLU A 79 -11.28 -13.75 -4.64
C GLU A 79 -9.98 -13.06 -5.05
N LEU A 80 -9.95 -12.47 -6.24
CA LEU A 80 -8.85 -11.62 -6.70
C LEU A 80 -8.59 -10.47 -5.72
N ASP A 81 -9.65 -9.76 -5.31
CA ASP A 81 -9.55 -8.70 -4.32
C ASP A 81 -9.04 -9.16 -2.96
N ARG A 82 -9.43 -10.37 -2.54
CA ARG A 82 -8.99 -11.00 -1.29
C ARG A 82 -7.50 -11.36 -1.34
N SER A 83 -7.08 -12.00 -2.43
CA SER A 83 -5.68 -12.38 -2.67
C SER A 83 -4.79 -11.14 -2.72
N LEU A 84 -5.16 -10.10 -3.49
CA LEU A 84 -4.39 -8.86 -3.58
C LEU A 84 -4.26 -8.17 -2.22
N SER A 85 -5.33 -8.14 -1.41
CA SER A 85 -5.28 -7.59 -0.04
C SER A 85 -4.32 -8.33 0.86
N ARG A 86 -4.31 -9.66 0.79
CA ARG A 86 -3.40 -10.50 1.59
C ARG A 86 -1.95 -10.27 1.17
N TRP A 87 -1.67 -10.21 -0.13
CA TRP A 87 -0.33 -9.92 -0.64
C TRP A 87 0.16 -8.54 -0.23
N LEU A 88 -0.69 -7.51 -0.39
CA LEU A 88 -0.36 -6.14 0.05
C LEU A 88 -0.13 -6.07 1.55
N GLU A 89 -0.88 -6.79 2.37
CA GLU A 89 -0.70 -6.85 3.82
C GLU A 89 0.68 -7.43 4.21
N LEU A 90 1.17 -8.44 3.47
CA LEU A 90 2.50 -9.03 3.66
C LEU A 90 3.63 -8.07 3.29
N TRP A 91 3.51 -7.40 2.14
CA TRP A 91 4.55 -6.52 1.59
C TRP A 91 4.47 -5.06 2.05
N ARG A 92 3.42 -4.69 2.79
CA ARG A 92 3.11 -3.30 3.14
C ARG A 92 4.31 -2.56 3.75
N SER A 93 4.96 -3.18 4.73
CA SER A 93 6.12 -2.61 5.43
C SER A 93 7.23 -2.25 4.44
N SER A 94 7.59 -3.21 3.60
CA SER A 94 8.61 -3.04 2.57
C SER A 94 8.20 -1.95 1.57
N PHE A 95 6.98 -1.96 1.04
CA PHE A 95 6.52 -0.93 0.09
C PHE A 95 6.52 0.47 0.71
N CYS A 96 6.17 0.62 1.98
CA CYS A 96 6.29 1.91 2.66
C CYS A 96 7.75 2.37 2.78
N THR A 97 8.68 1.47 3.08
CA THR A 97 10.13 1.76 3.09
C THR A 97 10.64 2.17 1.72
N TRP A 98 10.32 1.39 0.69
CA TRP A 98 10.76 1.66 -0.67
C TRP A 98 10.12 2.91 -1.26
N THR A 99 8.91 3.29 -0.87
CA THR A 99 8.33 4.58 -1.25
C THR A 99 9.17 5.74 -0.72
N ARG A 100 9.66 5.65 0.52
CA ARG A 100 10.48 6.71 1.13
C ARG A 100 11.82 6.85 0.42
N ILE A 101 12.45 5.73 0.11
CA ILE A 101 13.69 5.66 -0.68
C ILE A 101 13.45 6.24 -2.09
N ALA A 102 12.40 5.79 -2.77
CA ALA A 102 12.09 6.17 -4.15
C ALA A 102 11.84 7.67 -4.31
N LEU A 103 11.21 8.32 -3.33
CA LEU A 103 10.88 9.75 -3.40
C LEU A 103 12.09 10.67 -3.25
N ASP A 104 13.23 10.16 -2.77
CA ASP A 104 14.51 10.88 -2.70
C ASP A 104 14.37 12.30 -2.10
N LEU A 105 13.79 12.36 -0.89
CA LEU A 105 13.29 13.61 -0.33
C LEU A 105 14.37 14.66 -0.03
N ALA A 106 15.62 14.26 0.22
CA ALA A 106 16.72 15.21 0.45
C ALA A 106 17.14 15.98 -0.82
N ASN A 107 16.82 15.44 -2.00
CA ASN A 107 17.15 16.02 -3.30
C ASN A 107 15.96 16.69 -3.98
N HIS A 108 14.79 16.71 -3.35
CA HIS A 108 13.55 17.24 -3.93
C HIS A 108 12.87 18.27 -3.02
N PRO A 109 11.98 19.12 -3.57
CA PRO A 109 11.22 20.09 -2.78
C PRO A 109 10.39 19.47 -1.65
N VAL A 110 10.07 20.27 -0.62
CA VAL A 110 9.37 19.77 0.58
C VAL A 110 8.00 19.16 0.27
N ASP A 111 7.32 19.67 -0.76
CA ASP A 111 6.03 19.21 -1.24
C ASP A 111 6.09 17.94 -2.11
N ARG A 112 7.27 17.31 -2.29
CA ARG A 112 7.43 16.08 -3.10
C ARG A 112 6.47 14.96 -2.69
N VAL A 113 6.19 14.80 -1.39
CA VAL A 113 5.23 13.82 -0.85
C VAL A 113 3.76 14.13 -1.18
N MET A 114 3.47 15.39 -1.53
CA MET A 114 2.15 15.88 -1.92
C MET A 114 1.99 15.89 -3.44
N THR A 115 3.09 15.94 -4.20
CA THR A 115 3.04 16.02 -5.66
C THR A 115 3.35 14.69 -6.33
N HIS A 116 4.04 13.77 -5.65
CA HIS A 116 4.50 12.51 -6.20
C HIS A 116 4.18 11.31 -5.30
N CYS A 117 4.03 10.15 -5.92
CA CYS A 117 3.87 8.87 -5.24
C CYS A 117 4.59 7.74 -5.99
N MET A 118 4.86 6.65 -5.30
CA MET A 118 5.34 5.41 -5.95
C MET A 118 4.16 4.69 -6.60
N ARG A 119 4.28 4.28 -7.86
CA ARG A 119 3.34 3.40 -8.55
C ARG A 119 3.96 2.02 -8.72
N LEU A 120 3.23 0.98 -8.36
CA LEU A 120 3.54 -0.41 -8.63
C LEU A 120 2.50 -0.95 -9.61
N VAL A 121 2.95 -1.50 -10.74
CA VAL A 121 2.12 -2.29 -11.65
C VAL A 121 2.42 -3.75 -11.35
N VAL A 122 1.37 -4.53 -11.08
CA VAL A 122 1.49 -5.91 -10.63
C VAL A 122 0.62 -6.84 -11.45
N GLU A 123 1.05 -8.08 -11.55
CA GLU A 123 0.32 -9.16 -12.23
C GLU A 123 0.20 -10.37 -11.30
N PRO A 124 -0.90 -11.14 -11.38
CA PRO A 124 -0.99 -12.41 -10.67
C PRO A 124 0.11 -13.36 -11.13
N ARG A 125 0.58 -14.19 -10.20
CA ARG A 125 1.50 -15.29 -10.47
C ARG A 125 0.86 -16.59 -9.97
N GLU A 126 1.08 -17.67 -10.70
CA GLU A 126 0.78 -19.00 -10.19
C GLU A 126 1.72 -19.31 -9.02
N SER A 127 1.19 -19.26 -7.80
CA SER A 127 1.89 -19.69 -6.59
C SER A 127 0.95 -20.55 -5.77
N GLU A 128 1.31 -21.82 -5.58
CA GLU A 128 0.44 -22.76 -4.86
C GLU A 128 0.56 -22.63 -3.34
N HIS A 129 1.66 -22.09 -2.82
CA HIS A 129 2.00 -22.23 -1.38
C HIS A 129 2.53 -20.98 -0.68
N ASP A 130 2.95 -19.93 -1.40
CA ASP A 130 3.47 -18.71 -0.77
C ASP A 130 2.68 -17.48 -1.20
N HIS A 131 1.83 -16.99 -0.29
CA HIS A 131 1.03 -15.80 -0.51
C HIS A 131 1.85 -14.51 -0.70
N ALA A 132 3.13 -14.49 -0.34
CA ALA A 132 4.03 -13.38 -0.69
C ALA A 132 4.39 -13.40 -2.18
N LYS A 133 4.16 -14.52 -2.87
CA LYS A 133 4.45 -14.73 -4.30
C LYS A 133 3.20 -14.82 -5.18
N ASP A 134 2.01 -14.57 -4.63
CA ASP A 134 0.74 -14.49 -5.38
C ASP A 134 0.80 -13.45 -6.52
N TYR A 135 1.69 -12.44 -6.45
CA TYR A 135 1.86 -11.40 -7.46
C TYR A 135 3.33 -11.06 -7.69
N GLN A 136 3.61 -10.56 -8.89
CA GLN A 136 4.90 -9.99 -9.28
C GLN A 136 4.76 -8.51 -9.63
N ILE A 137 5.85 -7.74 -9.50
CA ILE A 137 5.90 -6.35 -9.96
C ILE A 137 6.48 -6.35 -11.37
N VAL A 138 5.70 -5.92 -12.36
CA VAL A 138 6.14 -5.81 -13.77
C VAL A 138 6.65 -4.42 -14.12
N ASN A 139 6.24 -3.40 -13.37
CA ASN A 139 6.75 -2.05 -13.50
C ASN A 139 6.63 -1.30 -12.17
N ALA A 140 7.63 -0.48 -11.83
CA ALA A 140 7.51 0.45 -10.73
C ALA A 140 8.10 1.81 -11.13
N ALA A 141 7.51 2.90 -10.65
CA ALA A 141 7.97 4.24 -10.98
C ALA A 141 7.56 5.25 -9.91
N VAL A 142 8.28 6.36 -9.80
CA VAL A 142 7.77 7.57 -9.15
C VAL A 142 6.99 8.36 -10.19
N VAL A 143 5.74 8.69 -9.87
CA VAL A 143 4.81 9.41 -10.77
C VAL A 143 4.19 10.58 -10.02
N THR A 144 3.63 11.53 -10.77
CA THR A 144 2.90 12.66 -10.15
C THR A 144 1.52 12.21 -9.70
N ILE A 145 1.01 12.77 -8.61
CA ILE A 145 -0.36 12.50 -8.16
C ILE A 145 -1.37 12.98 -9.20
N ALA A 146 -1.15 14.13 -9.83
CA ALA A 146 -2.00 14.64 -10.90
C ALA A 146 -2.13 13.63 -12.07
N SER A 147 -1.05 12.93 -12.43
CA SER A 147 -1.12 11.87 -13.47
C SER A 147 -1.91 10.64 -13.04
N ILE A 148 -1.91 10.33 -11.73
CA ILE A 148 -2.73 9.24 -11.17
C ILE A 148 -4.20 9.65 -11.18
N GLU A 149 -4.53 10.87 -10.74
CA GLU A 149 -5.91 11.38 -10.74
C GLU A 149 -6.50 11.48 -12.15
N ALA A 150 -5.70 11.94 -13.12
CA ALA A 150 -6.12 12.01 -14.52
C ALA A 150 -6.37 10.61 -15.12
N LYS A 151 -5.61 9.59 -14.69
CA LYS A 151 -5.75 8.22 -15.18
C LYS A 151 -6.81 7.40 -14.44
N PHE A 152 -6.99 7.67 -13.15
CA PHE A 152 -7.82 6.91 -12.22
C PHE A 152 -8.64 7.88 -11.33
N PRO A 153 -9.60 8.63 -11.91
CA PRO A 153 -10.38 9.64 -11.20
C PRO A 153 -11.20 9.05 -10.03
N GLU A 154 -11.45 7.73 -10.04
CA GLU A 154 -12.18 7.02 -8.99
C GLU A 154 -11.41 6.88 -7.67
N LEU A 155 -10.10 7.15 -7.63
CA LEU A 155 -9.28 7.01 -6.43
C LEU A 155 -9.47 8.13 -5.39
N ASP A 156 -10.14 9.24 -5.76
CA ASP A 156 -10.41 10.42 -4.92
C ASP A 156 -9.24 10.75 -3.97
N VAL A 157 -8.13 11.22 -4.55
CA VAL A 157 -6.88 11.41 -3.81
C VAL A 157 -6.95 12.71 -3.00
N HIS A 158 -7.37 12.61 -1.75
CA HIS A 158 -7.36 13.78 -0.86
C HIS A 158 -5.93 14.20 -0.47
N ILE A 159 -5.56 15.43 -0.81
CA ILE A 159 -4.29 16.06 -0.43
C ILE A 159 -4.58 17.20 0.55
N ASP A 160 -4.12 17.04 1.79
CA ASP A 160 -4.05 18.13 2.75
C ASP A 160 -2.75 18.91 2.47
N PRO A 161 -2.82 20.19 2.06
CA PRO A 161 -1.63 20.98 1.71
C PRO A 161 -0.71 21.27 2.91
N THR A 162 -1.15 20.95 4.13
CA THR A 162 -0.38 21.13 5.35
C THR A 162 0.28 19.83 5.84
N ASP A 163 -0.06 18.67 5.27
CA ASP A 163 0.44 17.36 5.71
C ASP A 163 1.65 16.89 4.87
N PHE A 164 2.83 17.36 5.26
CA PHE A 164 4.12 16.96 4.67
C PHE A 164 4.63 15.60 5.15
N THR A 165 3.83 14.85 5.91
CA THR A 165 4.17 13.54 6.47
C THR A 165 3.44 12.39 5.78
N ARG A 166 2.49 12.70 4.89
CA ARG A 166 1.62 11.71 4.24
C ARG A 166 2.26 11.16 2.97
N PHE A 167 2.75 9.93 3.07
CA PHE A 167 3.28 9.17 1.94
C PHE A 167 2.19 8.37 1.25
N ARG A 168 2.40 8.09 -0.03
CA ARG A 168 1.45 7.38 -0.88
C ARG A 168 2.18 6.43 -1.82
N PHE A 169 1.57 5.27 -2.03
CA PHE A 169 1.83 4.48 -3.22
C PHE A 169 0.53 3.95 -3.82
N VAL A 170 0.54 3.73 -5.13
CA VAL A 170 -0.59 3.18 -5.88
C VAL A 170 -0.19 1.81 -6.41
N VAL A 171 -1.07 0.83 -6.26
CA VAL A 171 -0.93 -0.49 -6.85
C VAL A 171 -1.96 -0.62 -7.98
N VAL A 172 -1.48 -0.90 -9.18
CA VAL A 172 -2.27 -1.16 -10.37
C VAL A 172 -2.13 -2.65 -10.67
N LEU A 173 -3.17 -3.42 -10.36
CA LEU A 173 -3.26 -4.82 -10.79
C LEU A 173 -3.71 -4.85 -12.24
N GLN A 174 -2.90 -5.47 -13.09
CA GLN A 174 -3.25 -5.77 -14.47
C GLN A 174 -3.30 -7.28 -14.70
N ILE A 175 -4.12 -7.70 -15.66
CA ILE A 175 -4.17 -9.07 -16.17
C ILE A 175 -4.16 -8.95 -17.69
N GLU A 176 -3.19 -9.58 -18.35
CA GLU A 176 -3.02 -9.51 -19.81
C GLU A 176 -2.92 -8.06 -20.33
N GLY A 177 -2.28 -7.18 -19.56
CA GLY A 177 -2.12 -5.76 -19.89
C GLY A 177 -3.32 -4.86 -19.55
N GLU A 178 -4.48 -5.44 -19.22
CA GLU A 178 -5.68 -4.69 -18.86
C GLU A 178 -5.74 -4.38 -17.37
N VAL A 179 -6.06 -3.14 -17.01
CA VAL A 179 -6.18 -2.72 -15.60
C VAL A 179 -7.43 -3.35 -14.98
N ARG A 180 -7.23 -4.15 -13.93
CA ARG A 180 -8.31 -4.85 -13.22
C ARG A 180 -8.66 -4.21 -11.89
N ARG A 181 -7.66 -3.73 -11.15
CA ARG A 181 -7.85 -3.05 -9.85
C ARG A 181 -6.82 -1.96 -9.68
N VAL A 182 -7.23 -0.88 -9.04
CA VAL A 182 -6.32 0.17 -8.59
C VAL A 182 -6.54 0.44 -7.11
N ARG A 183 -5.45 0.54 -6.36
CA ARG A 183 -5.49 0.76 -4.91
C ARG A 183 -4.50 1.84 -4.50
N LEU A 184 -5.02 2.90 -3.90
CA LEU A 184 -4.22 3.90 -3.21
C LEU A 184 -3.96 3.43 -1.77
N VAL A 185 -2.69 3.35 -1.39
CA VAL A 185 -2.25 3.14 -0.02
C VAL A 185 -1.55 4.40 0.47
N GLN A 186 -1.95 4.87 1.65
CA GLN A 186 -1.40 6.08 2.25
C GLN A 186 -1.23 5.92 3.75
N TRP A 187 -0.21 6.59 4.29
CA TRP A 187 0.10 6.58 5.72
C TRP A 187 0.89 7.83 6.08
N ASN A 188 0.86 8.18 7.35
CA ASN A 188 1.71 9.22 7.89
C ASN A 188 2.99 8.57 8.42
N ASP A 189 4.15 9.11 8.03
CA ASP A 189 5.43 8.76 8.64
C ASP A 189 5.95 9.96 9.42
N LEU A 190 5.93 9.85 10.75
CA LEU A 190 6.44 10.88 11.65
C LEU A 190 7.96 11.10 11.50
N ASN A 191 8.66 10.17 10.83
CA ASN A 191 10.08 10.29 10.51
C ASN A 191 10.33 10.98 9.16
N ALA A 192 9.32 11.57 8.51
CA ALA A 192 9.46 12.24 7.22
C ALA A 192 10.64 13.23 7.20
N GLU A 193 10.81 14.00 8.28
CA GLU A 193 11.87 15.00 8.39
C GLU A 193 13.27 14.37 8.33
N LYS A 194 13.47 13.20 8.94
CA LYS A 194 14.76 12.48 8.90
C LYS A 194 15.19 12.18 7.46
N TRP A 195 14.24 11.84 6.59
CA TRP A 195 14.51 11.57 5.17
C TRP A 195 14.81 12.84 4.37
N ARG A 196 14.38 14.01 4.84
CA ARG A 196 14.64 15.30 4.20
C ARG A 196 16.02 15.84 4.58
N THR A 197 16.42 15.63 5.82
CA THR A 197 17.67 16.16 6.38
C THR A 197 18.86 15.22 6.24
N MET A 198 18.67 14.03 5.66
CA MET A 198 19.78 13.11 5.38
C MET A 198 20.70 13.66 4.29
N SER A 199 21.91 13.09 4.15
CA SER A 199 22.82 13.54 3.11
C SER A 199 22.21 13.30 1.72
N LYS A 200 22.40 14.28 0.83
CA LYS A 200 21.92 14.23 -0.55
C LYS A 200 22.48 13.03 -1.30
N ASP A 201 23.77 12.74 -1.08
CA ASP A 201 24.45 11.61 -1.70
C ASP A 201 23.92 10.26 -1.20
N SER A 202 23.67 10.10 0.11
CA SER A 202 23.08 8.86 0.64
C SER A 202 21.64 8.66 0.15
N SER A 203 20.86 9.75 0.05
CA SER A 203 19.49 9.71 -0.47
C SER A 203 19.46 9.31 -1.94
N ALA A 204 20.26 9.99 -2.78
CA ALA A 204 20.37 9.71 -4.21
C ALA A 204 20.90 8.29 -4.46
N SER A 205 21.92 7.85 -3.71
CA SER A 205 22.49 6.50 -3.84
C SER A 205 21.48 5.41 -3.49
N SER A 206 20.64 5.65 -2.48
CA SER A 206 19.56 4.73 -2.11
C SER A 206 18.46 4.67 -3.18
N ALA A 207 18.16 5.82 -3.81
CA ALA A 207 17.15 5.94 -4.85
C ALA A 207 17.63 5.44 -6.23
N ALA A 208 18.93 5.49 -6.54
CA ALA A 208 19.43 5.27 -7.91
C ALA A 208 18.96 3.95 -8.56
N ASP A 209 18.80 2.87 -7.79
CA ASP A 209 18.39 1.56 -8.29
C ASP A 209 17.24 0.93 -7.51
N TRP A 210 16.38 1.77 -6.92
CA TRP A 210 15.31 1.29 -6.05
C TRP A 210 14.32 0.38 -6.78
N MET A 211 14.03 0.68 -8.06
CA MET A 211 13.06 -0.03 -8.88
C MET A 211 13.49 -1.47 -9.12
N HIS A 212 14.69 -1.68 -9.69
CA HIS A 212 15.18 -3.03 -9.99
C HIS A 212 15.37 -3.84 -8.70
N THR A 213 15.87 -3.19 -7.63
CA THR A 213 16.02 -3.86 -6.33
C THR A 213 14.67 -4.34 -5.79
N LEU A 214 13.61 -3.50 -5.85
CA LEU A 214 12.29 -3.86 -5.35
C LEU A 214 11.65 -4.99 -6.18
N ILE A 215 11.72 -4.90 -7.50
CA ILE A 215 11.21 -5.94 -8.42
C ILE A 215 11.90 -7.28 -8.12
N PHE A 216 13.23 -7.27 -8.10
CA PHE A 216 14.02 -8.46 -7.78
C PHE A 216 13.66 -9.04 -6.42
N ALA A 217 13.49 -8.19 -5.39
CA ALA A 217 13.20 -8.65 -4.05
C ALA A 217 11.79 -9.27 -3.94
N VAL A 218 10.78 -8.69 -4.59
CA VAL A 218 9.43 -9.29 -4.63
C VAL A 218 9.47 -10.66 -5.28
N ASP A 219 10.28 -10.83 -6.32
CA ASP A 219 10.42 -12.10 -7.02
C ASP A 219 11.19 -13.15 -6.23
N ASN A 220 12.26 -12.76 -5.53
CA ASN A 220 13.25 -13.71 -5.02
C ASN A 220 13.33 -13.79 -3.49
N MET A 221 12.70 -12.86 -2.76
CA MET A 221 12.81 -12.77 -1.31
C MET A 221 11.44 -12.83 -0.64
N SER A 222 11.42 -13.15 0.65
CA SER A 222 10.28 -12.88 1.52
C SER A 222 10.28 -11.40 1.97
N PRO A 223 9.12 -10.84 2.37
CA PRO A 223 9.06 -9.48 2.90
C PRO A 223 10.01 -9.25 4.08
N ARG A 224 10.21 -10.27 4.92
CA ARG A 224 11.11 -10.20 6.08
C ARG A 224 12.58 -10.10 5.69
N GLU A 225 13.00 -10.84 4.67
CA GLU A 225 14.37 -10.78 4.16
C GLU A 225 14.65 -9.41 3.53
N LEU A 226 13.68 -8.85 2.80
CA LEU A 226 13.80 -7.52 2.23
C LEU A 226 13.90 -6.44 3.32
N ASP A 227 13.02 -6.49 4.33
CA ASP A 227 13.07 -5.56 5.45
C ASP A 227 14.40 -5.65 6.22
N ALA A 228 14.95 -6.86 6.40
CA ALA A 228 16.26 -7.07 7.01
C ALA A 228 17.41 -6.53 6.14
N MET A 229 17.34 -6.68 4.81
CA MET A 229 18.33 -6.13 3.88
C MET A 229 18.40 -4.60 3.98
N VAL A 230 17.24 -3.93 4.04
CA VAL A 230 17.19 -2.47 4.21
C VAL A 230 17.65 -2.06 5.60
N GLY A 231 17.30 -2.79 6.66
CA GLY A 231 17.78 -2.52 8.02
C GLY A 231 19.31 -2.67 8.18
N ARG A 232 19.94 -3.58 7.41
CA ARG A 232 21.40 -3.77 7.38
C ARG A 232 22.12 -2.67 6.61
N LYS A 233 21.49 -2.13 5.55
CA LYS A 233 21.89 -0.87 4.94
C LYS A 233 21.52 0.26 5.92
N LYS A 234 22.25 0.39 7.03
CA LYS A 234 22.09 1.53 7.94
C LYS A 234 22.05 2.79 7.07
N ILE A 235 20.95 3.53 7.18
CA ILE A 235 20.85 4.90 6.70
C ILE A 235 21.81 5.70 7.60
N THR A 236 23.09 5.63 7.27
CA THR A 236 24.18 6.45 7.82
C THR A 236 24.26 7.75 7.04
#